data_AF-A0A8X6SE94-F1
#
_entry.id   AF-A0A8X6SE94-F1
#
_cell.length_a   1.000
_cell.length_b   1.000
_cell.length_c   1.000
_cell.angle_alpha   90.00
_cell.angle_beta   90.00
_cell.angle_gamma   90.00
#
_symmetry.space_group_name_H-M   'P 1'
#
loop_
_entity.id
_entity.type
_entity.pdbx_description
1 polymer ?
#
loop_
_entity_poly.entity_id
_entity_poly.type
_entity_poly.pdbx_seq_one_letter_code
_entity_poly.pdbx_strand_id
1 'polypeptide(L)'
;MPILLNNDFKKVWKEKFDILEAIRIIKNIWSEVTQRQLISAWRKLCPSFVQGDGGDQGDTPEIMDEILTTARDLELEVNEDDVEELIIGHEDELTTEELQEILN
;
A
#
# COMPACT_ATOMS: atom_id res chain seq x y z
N MET A 1 -15.17 12.59 16.41
CA MET A 1 -15.55 11.78 17.59
C MET A 1 -14.29 11.02 18.01
N PRO A 2 -13.68 11.26 19.18
CA PRO A 2 -12.51 10.50 19.59
C PRO A 2 -12.98 9.11 20.00
N ILE A 3 -12.46 8.08 19.33
CA ILE A 3 -12.59 6.70 19.77
C ILE A 3 -11.82 6.63 21.09
N LEU A 4 -12.53 6.75 22.20
CA LEU A 4 -12.01 6.40 23.51
C LEU A 4 -11.68 4.92 23.43
N LEU A 5 -10.42 4.59 23.16
CA LEU A 5 -9.89 3.24 23.27
C LEU A 5 -10.12 2.84 24.73
N ASN A 6 -11.20 2.11 24.95
CA ASN A 6 -11.72 1.77 26.27
C ASN A 6 -10.57 1.22 27.12
N ASN A 7 -10.39 1.71 28.34
CA ASN A 7 -9.30 1.29 29.23
C ASN A 7 -9.29 -0.24 29.43
N ASP A 8 -10.45 -0.88 29.29
CA ASP A 8 -10.60 -2.33 29.28
C ASP A 8 -9.85 -3.02 28.14
N PHE A 9 -9.82 -2.43 26.93
CA PHE A 9 -9.10 -2.97 25.79
C PHE A 9 -7.59 -2.93 26.02
N LYS A 10 -7.07 -1.77 26.46
CA LYS A 10 -5.64 -1.64 26.83
C LYS A 10 -5.26 -2.65 27.92
N LYS A 11 -6.15 -2.88 28.89
CA LYS A 11 -5.94 -3.83 29.98
C LYS A 11 -5.92 -5.28 29.47
N VAL A 12 -6.83 -5.66 28.58
CA VAL A 12 -6.84 -7.00 27.96
C VAL A 12 -5.57 -7.25 27.16
N TRP A 13 -5.13 -6.28 26.35
CA TRP A 13 -3.88 -6.40 25.60
C TRP A 13 -2.65 -6.50 26.51
N LYS A 14 -2.62 -5.75 27.61
CA LYS A 14 -1.46 -5.71 28.51
C LYS A 14 -1.38 -6.89 29.46
N GLU A 15 -2.52 -7.43 29.90
CA GLU A 15 -2.58 -8.49 30.92
C GLU A 15 -2.80 -9.89 30.34
N LYS A 16 -3.39 -10.01 29.15
CA LYS A 16 -3.86 -11.30 28.62
C LYS A 16 -3.46 -11.59 27.18
N PHE A 17 -2.91 -10.63 26.45
CA PHE A 17 -2.61 -10.79 25.04
C PHE A 17 -1.11 -10.68 24.81
N ASP A 18 -0.47 -11.82 24.57
CA ASP A 18 0.93 -11.86 24.18
C ASP A 18 1.07 -11.25 22.78
N ILE A 19 1.94 -10.25 22.62
CA ILE A 19 2.22 -9.62 21.33
C ILE A 19 2.68 -10.68 20.31
N LEU A 20 3.42 -11.70 20.75
CA LEU A 20 3.82 -12.80 19.88
C LEU A 20 2.61 -13.59 19.38
N GLU A 21 1.61 -13.78 20.24
CA GLU A 21 0.37 -14.44 19.86
C GLU A 21 -0.48 -13.59 18.93
N ALA A 22 -0.51 -12.27 19.16
CA ALA A 22 -1.13 -11.32 18.23
C ALA A 22 -0.53 -11.41 16.83
N ILE A 23 0.81 -11.42 16.73
CA ILE A 23 1.53 -11.53 15.47
C ILE A 23 1.21 -12.88 14.78
N ARG A 24 1.16 -13.98 15.53
CA ARG A 24 0.80 -15.30 14.98
C ARG A 24 -0.62 -15.34 14.45
N ILE A 25 -1.58 -14.77 15.19
CA ILE A 25 -2.98 -14.68 14.78
C ILE A 25 -3.10 -13.85 13.50
N ILE A 26 -2.45 -12.70 13.45
CA ILE A 26 -2.45 -11.84 12.24
C ILE A 26 -1.86 -12.61 11.07
N LYS A 27 -0.69 -13.24 11.24
CA LYS A 27 -0.05 -14.05 10.19
C LYS A 27 -0.94 -15.17 9.69
N ASN A 28 -1.63 -15.85 10.60
CA ASN A 28 -2.49 -16.99 10.26
C ASN A 28 -3.78 -16.56 9.54
N ILE A 29 -4.36 -15.43 9.94
CA ILE A 29 -5.59 -14.90 9.34
C ILE A 29 -5.29 -14.14 8.04
N TRP A 30 -4.08 -13.60 7.88
CA TRP A 30 -3.71 -12.81 6.69
C TRP A 30 -3.94 -13.55 5.38
N SER A 31 -3.65 -14.85 5.34
CA SER A 31 -3.90 -15.70 4.16
C SER A 31 -5.40 -15.92 3.87
N GLU A 32 -6.28 -15.71 4.86
CA GLU A 32 -7.74 -15.81 4.72
C GLU A 32 -8.37 -14.47 4.31
N VAL A 33 -7.63 -13.36 4.39
CA VAL A 33 -8.11 -12.04 3.98
C VAL A 33 -8.12 -11.95 2.46
N THR A 34 -9.31 -11.76 1.91
CA THR A 34 -9.49 -11.55 0.47
C THR A 34 -9.22 -10.09 0.09
N GLN A 35 -8.79 -9.87 -1.15
CA GLN A 35 -8.66 -8.53 -1.75
C GLN A 35 -9.94 -7.68 -1.58
N ARG A 36 -11.12 -8.30 -1.70
CA ARG A 36 -12.41 -7.62 -1.48
C ARG A 36 -12.55 -7.07 -0.06
N GLN A 37 -12.09 -7.81 0.95
CA GLN A 37 -12.11 -7.35 2.35
C GLN A 37 -11.15 -6.19 2.57
N LEU A 38 -9.94 -6.26 1.99
CA LEU A 38 -8.96 -5.17 2.03
C LEU A 38 -9.52 -3.89 1.39
N ILE A 39 -10.03 -3.98 0.16
CA ILE A 39 -10.68 -2.87 -0.57
C ILE A 39 -11.82 -2.27 0.26
N SER A 40 -12.67 -3.10 0.86
CA SER A 40 -13.79 -2.62 1.69
C SER A 40 -13.32 -1.88 2.95
N ALA A 41 -12.24 -2.35 3.59
CA ALA A 41 -11.65 -1.71 4.76
C ALA A 41 -10.98 -0.38 4.40
N TRP A 42 -10.14 -0.37 3.37
CA TRP A 42 -9.46 0.83 2.88
C TRP A 42 -10.44 1.89 2.41
N ARG A 43 -11.51 1.51 1.71
CA ARG A 43 -12.54 2.46 1.25
C ARG A 43 -13.21 3.22 2.40
N LYS A 44 -13.30 2.62 3.58
CA LYS A 44 -13.88 3.28 4.77
C LYS A 44 -12.87 4.16 5.49
N LEU A 45 -11.61 3.73 5.55
CA LEU A 45 -10.55 4.42 6.30
C LEU A 45 -9.94 5.57 5.50
N CYS A 46 -9.72 5.36 4.22
CA CYS A 46 -9.12 6.32 3.31
C CYS A 46 -9.63 6.04 1.88
N PRO A 47 -10.76 6.66 1.48
CA PRO A 47 -11.43 6.38 0.22
C PRO A 47 -10.54 6.58 -1.01
N SER A 48 -9.56 7.50 -0.96
CA SER A 48 -8.66 7.80 -2.08
C SER A 48 -7.78 6.60 -2.48
N PHE A 49 -7.37 5.75 -1.54
CA PHE A 49 -6.60 4.53 -1.85
C PHE A 49 -7.42 3.44 -2.55
N VAL A 50 -8.75 3.60 -2.61
CA VAL A 50 -9.67 2.69 -3.31
C VAL A 50 -10.39 3.41 -4.47
N GLN A 51 -10.05 4.68 -4.68
CA GLN A 51 -10.46 5.50 -5.81
C GLN A 51 -9.35 5.64 -6.85
N GLY A 52 -8.28 4.83 -6.76
CA GLY A 52 -7.73 4.29 -8.00
C GLY A 52 -8.86 3.49 -8.63
N ASP A 53 -9.11 3.73 -9.90
CA ASP A 53 -10.06 2.92 -10.66
C ASP A 53 -9.88 1.43 -10.37
N GLY A 54 -10.96 0.68 -10.59
CA GLY A 54 -10.93 -0.75 -10.34
C GLY A 54 -9.95 -1.44 -11.29
N GLY A 55 -8.68 -1.54 -10.92
CA GLY A 55 -7.66 -2.26 -11.67
C GLY A 55 -7.61 -1.84 -13.12
N ASP A 56 -7.18 -0.63 -13.43
CA ASP A 56 -6.97 -0.29 -14.82
C ASP A 56 -5.57 -0.71 -15.29
N GLN A 57 -5.53 -1.82 -16.02
CA GLN A 57 -4.52 -2.06 -17.04
C GLN A 57 -4.59 -1.01 -18.18
N GLY A 58 -5.42 0.02 -18.05
CA GLY A 58 -5.59 1.16 -18.96
C GLY A 58 -5.00 2.49 -18.50
N ASP A 59 -4.45 2.60 -17.27
CA ASP A 59 -3.78 3.81 -16.79
C ASP A 59 -2.29 3.87 -17.17
N THR A 60 -1.66 2.72 -17.45
CA THR A 60 -0.24 2.65 -17.83
C THR A 60 0.11 3.54 -19.03
N PRO A 61 -0.71 3.60 -20.11
CA PRO A 61 -0.47 4.51 -21.23
C PRO A 61 -0.61 6.00 -20.88
N GLU A 62 -1.52 6.36 -19.96
CA GLU A 62 -1.73 7.76 -19.54
C GLU A 62 -0.57 8.22 -18.66
N ILE A 63 -0.18 7.39 -17.68
CA ILE A 63 0.99 7.63 -16.80
C ILE A 63 2.28 7.73 -17.64
N MET A 64 2.45 6.87 -18.65
CA MET A 64 3.59 6.91 -19.57
C MET A 64 3.69 8.27 -20.29
N ASP A 65 2.57 8.77 -20.84
CA ASP A 65 2.55 10.05 -21.57
C ASP A 65 2.81 11.25 -20.63
N GLU A 66 2.28 11.21 -19.41
CA GLU A 66 2.54 12.25 -18.39
C GLU A 66 4.02 12.30 -17.98
N ILE A 67 4.66 11.15 -17.78
CA ILE A 67 6.09 11.07 -17.41
C ILE A 67 6.96 11.57 -18.57
N LEU A 68 6.71 11.13 -19.80
CA LEU A 68 7.46 11.59 -20.98
C LEU A 68 7.26 13.08 -21.25
N THR A 69 6.08 13.62 -20.98
CA THR A 69 5.82 15.07 -21.07
C THR A 69 6.62 15.82 -20.01
N THR A 70 6.62 15.34 -18.77
CA THR A 70 7.39 15.93 -17.67
C THR A 70 8.89 15.88 -17.94
N ALA A 71 9.40 14.76 -18.46
CA ALA A 71 10.81 14.61 -18.83
C ALA A 71 11.21 15.61 -19.91
N ARG A 72 10.36 15.80 -20.94
CA ARG A 72 10.58 16.82 -21.97
C ARG A 72 10.61 18.24 -21.40
N ASP A 73 9.69 18.57 -20.49
CA ASP A 73 9.64 19.88 -19.83
C ASP A 73 10.87 20.16 -18.96
N LEU A 74 11.46 19.09 -18.41
CA LEU A 74 12.69 19.14 -17.62
C LEU A 74 13.97 18.98 -18.46
N GLU A 75 13.85 18.93 -19.78
CA GLU A 75 14.96 18.70 -20.73
C GLU A 75 15.76 17.41 -20.44
N LEU A 76 15.09 16.39 -19.91
CA LEU A 76 15.65 15.07 -19.65
C LEU A 76 15.54 14.18 -20.90
N GLU A 77 16.62 13.46 -21.21
CA GLU A 77 16.64 12.47 -22.29
C GLU A 77 16.12 11.14 -21.74
N VAL A 78 14.81 10.93 -21.86
CA VAL A 78 14.09 9.74 -21.38
C VAL A 78 13.24 9.20 -22.54
N ASN A 79 13.29 7.89 -22.77
CA ASN A 79 12.49 7.18 -23.77
C ASN A 79 11.43 6.27 -23.11
N GLU A 80 10.56 5.67 -23.94
CA GLU A 80 9.50 4.78 -23.46
C GLU A 80 10.05 3.56 -22.69
N ASP A 81 11.17 2.97 -23.13
CA ASP A 81 11.80 1.83 -22.47
C ASP A 81 12.31 2.20 -21.06
N ASP A 82 12.85 3.42 -20.90
CA ASP A 82 13.34 3.92 -19.60
C ASP A 82 12.19 4.10 -18.58
N VAL A 83 11.01 4.50 -19.06
CA VAL A 83 9.81 4.65 -18.22
C VAL A 83 9.15 3.29 -17.97
N GLU A 84 9.18 2.39 -18.94
CA GLU A 84 8.72 1.01 -18.78
C GLU A 84 9.56 0.29 -17.71
N GLU A 85 10.89 0.45 -17.70
CA GLU A 85 11.77 -0.05 -16.63
C GLU A 85 11.42 0.56 -15.26
N LEU A 86 11.12 1.86 -15.21
CA LEU A 86 10.70 2.54 -13.97
C LEU A 86 9.37 1.98 -13.45
N ILE A 87 8.38 1.75 -14.31
CA ILE A 87 7.05 1.27 -13.92
C ILE A 87 7.10 -0.22 -13.54
N ILE A 88 7.77 -1.04 -14.35
CA ILE A 88 7.87 -2.49 -14.15
C ILE A 88 8.85 -2.85 -13.03
N GLY A 89 9.92 -2.07 -12.83
CA GLY A 89 10.89 -2.25 -11.74
C GLY A 89 10.29 -2.08 -10.33
N HIS A 90 9.04 -1.64 -10.23
CA HIS A 90 8.26 -1.56 -9.00
C HIS A 90 7.17 -2.65 -8.86
N GLU A 91 7.10 -3.64 -9.76
CA GLU A 91 6.21 -4.80 -9.58
C GLU A 91 6.65 -5.72 -8.43
N ASP A 92 7.93 -5.67 -8.04
CA ASP A 92 8.41 -6.43 -6.89
C ASP A 92 7.81 -5.84 -5.60
N GLU A 93 7.08 -6.68 -4.86
CA GLU A 93 6.46 -6.32 -3.58
C GLU A 93 7.56 -5.86 -2.61
N LEU A 94 7.49 -4.58 -2.22
CA LEU A 94 8.44 -3.95 -1.32
C LEU A 94 8.67 -4.83 -0.08
N THR A 95 9.91 -5.26 0.10
CA THR A 95 10.25 -6.15 1.22
C THR A 95 10.11 -5.40 2.55
N THR A 96 9.97 -6.15 3.64
CA THR A 96 9.83 -5.55 4.97
C THR A 96 11.08 -4.73 5.34
N GLU A 97 12.22 -5.13 4.82
CA GLU A 97 13.52 -4.49 4.98
C GLU A 97 13.60 -3.16 4.22
N GLU A 98 13.17 -3.11 2.96
CA GLU A 98 13.15 -1.89 2.15
C GLU A 98 12.15 -0.85 2.69
N LEU A 99 10.99 -1.30 3.18
CA LEU A 99 10.02 -0.43 3.85
C LEU A 99 10.59 0.24 5.11
N GLN A 100 11.46 -0.46 5.86
CA GLN A 100 12.10 0.11 7.05
C GLN A 100 13.15 1.16 6.71
N GLU A 101 13.81 1.04 5.55
CA GLU A 101 14.83 1.99 5.10
C GLU A 101 14.22 3.33 4.66
N ILE A 102 13.07 3.30 3.99
CA ILE A 102 12.34 4.51 3.55
C ILE A 102 11.77 5.31 4.74
N LEU A 103 11.48 4.65 5.86
CA LEU A 103 10.86 5.26 7.04
C LEU A 103 11.87 5.84 8.05
N ASN A 104 13.18 5.74 7.78
CA ASN A 104 14.26 6.33 8.58
C ASN A 104 14.74 7.67 8.03
#